data_AF-A0A970QMG4-F1
#
_entry.id   AF-A0A970QMG4-F1
#
_cell.length_a   1.000
_cell.length_b   1.000
_cell.length_c   1.000
_cell.angle_alpha   90.00
_cell.angle_beta   90.00
_cell.angle_gamma   90.00
#
_symmetry.space_group_name_H-M   'P 1'
#
loop_
_entity.id
_entity.type
_entity.pdbx_description
1 polymer ?
#
loop_
_entity_poly.entity_id
_entity_poly.type
_entity_poly.pdbx_seq_one_letter_code
_entity_poly.pdbx_strand_id
1 'polypeptide(L)'
;MELTYKFTNKEVTPWGGMVFLKQFLEQINFSEQIQSCKELPMPGSNRGCDLTTLIETFICSIWCGATRFSHTETTRSDRALSKIFGWKKNPGQDAYKRFFLKFSEATNIRISDYFFKWLINNYQFDNFTLDIDSSVLTRYGQQDGAKKGYNPQKKGRNSHHPLIAFINDIRIIANFWLRSGDTSASNNFFAFLENTLEKLERKKVSLIRLDSGFCSGKIMDYLEVKPYDYIIAAKFYNPIKHLIAGIEVWLPIDDGIEICKKNV
;
A
#
# COMPACT_ATOMS: atom_id res chain seq x y z
N MET A 1 -24.56 -2.17 47.88
CA MET A 1 -23.17 -2.57 47.59
C MET A 1 -22.40 -1.31 47.29
N GLU A 2 -21.67 -0.77 48.27
CA GLU A 2 -20.85 0.44 48.05
C GLU A 2 -19.56 0.05 47.34
N LEU A 3 -19.40 0.50 46.10
CA LEU A 3 -18.15 0.34 45.35
C LEU A 3 -17.10 1.31 45.91
N THR A 4 -16.08 0.76 46.57
CA THR A 4 -14.90 1.52 47.02
C THR A 4 -14.00 1.81 45.82
N TYR A 5 -13.89 3.08 45.42
CA TYR A 5 -12.98 3.52 44.36
C TYR A 5 -11.73 4.19 44.97
N LYS A 6 -10.57 4.00 44.32
CA LYS A 6 -9.30 4.66 44.65
C LYS A 6 -8.65 5.17 43.36
N PHE A 7 -8.09 6.37 43.39
CA PHE A 7 -7.34 6.92 42.27
C PHE A 7 -5.91 6.35 42.25
N THR A 8 -5.35 6.18 41.05
CA THR A 8 -3.97 5.75 40.85
C THR A 8 -3.26 6.67 39.87
N ASN A 9 -1.97 6.89 40.09
CA ASN A 9 -1.10 7.61 39.15
C ASN A 9 -0.49 6.67 38.10
N LYS A 10 -0.91 5.40 38.07
CA LYS A 10 -0.50 4.47 37.01
C LYS A 10 -1.03 4.99 35.68
N GLU A 11 -0.11 5.27 34.77
CA GLU A 11 -0.46 5.60 33.40
C GLU A 11 -1.03 4.34 32.74
N VAL A 12 -2.20 4.50 32.13
CA VAL A 12 -2.91 3.44 31.42
C VAL A 12 -3.15 3.89 29.99
N THR A 13 -3.06 2.97 29.05
CA THR A 13 -3.37 3.21 27.63
C THR A 13 -4.34 2.14 27.13
N PRO A 14 -5.33 2.51 26.30
CA PRO A 14 -6.16 1.52 25.61
C PRO A 14 -5.36 0.76 24.52
N TRP A 15 -4.14 1.18 24.19
CA TRP A 15 -3.29 0.61 23.14
C TRP A 15 -2.11 -0.19 23.68
N GLY A 16 -2.29 -0.92 24.79
CA GLY A 16 -1.24 -1.74 25.40
C GLY A 16 -0.63 -2.79 24.45
N GLY A 17 -1.40 -3.25 23.45
CA GLY A 17 -0.92 -4.14 22.40
C GLY A 17 0.15 -3.55 21.47
N MET A 18 0.37 -2.23 21.51
CA MET A 18 1.45 -1.59 20.74
C MET A 18 2.86 -2.01 21.18
N VAL A 19 3.00 -2.69 22.32
CA VAL A 19 4.24 -3.38 22.69
C VAL A 19 4.69 -4.36 21.60
N PHE A 20 3.76 -5.08 20.97
CA PHE A 20 4.11 -6.01 19.88
C PHE A 20 4.59 -5.28 18.63
N LEU A 21 3.98 -4.12 18.31
CA LEU A 21 4.47 -3.27 17.22
C LEU A 21 5.88 -2.77 17.53
N LYS A 22 6.14 -2.30 18.75
CA LYS A 22 7.48 -1.85 19.16
C LYS A 22 8.52 -2.98 19.02
N GLN A 23 8.22 -4.16 19.54
CA GLN A 23 9.09 -5.34 19.42
C GLN A 23 9.35 -5.72 17.96
N PHE A 24 8.33 -5.68 17.10
CA PHE A 24 8.48 -5.95 15.68
C PHE A 24 9.40 -4.92 15.00
N LEU A 25 9.20 -3.62 15.26
CA LEU A 25 10.04 -2.56 14.69
C LEU A 25 11.51 -2.68 15.12
N GLU A 26 11.77 -3.12 16.35
CA GLU A 26 13.12 -3.40 16.84
C GLU A 26 13.73 -4.63 16.16
N GLN A 27 12.97 -5.73 16.01
CA GLN A 27 13.46 -6.95 15.37
C GLN A 27 13.89 -6.72 13.91
N ILE A 28 13.19 -5.84 13.19
CA ILE A 28 13.51 -5.53 11.80
C ILE A 28 14.54 -4.39 11.67
N ASN A 29 15.05 -3.83 12.78
CA ASN A 29 15.95 -2.67 12.79
C ASN A 29 15.38 -1.47 12.00
N PHE A 30 14.09 -1.16 12.22
CA PHE A 30 13.39 -0.13 11.46
C PHE A 30 14.00 1.27 11.66
N SER A 31 14.43 1.57 12.88
CA SER A 31 15.04 2.85 13.25
C SER A 31 16.33 3.10 12.47
N GLU A 32 17.16 2.07 12.32
CA GLU A 32 18.41 2.11 11.58
C GLU A 32 18.16 2.38 10.10
N GLN A 33 17.08 1.85 9.53
CA GLN A 33 16.71 2.13 8.14
C GLN A 33 16.22 3.55 7.92
N ILE A 34 15.47 4.11 8.88
CA ILE A 34 15.09 5.53 8.84
C ILE A 34 16.35 6.40 8.83
N GLN A 35 17.30 6.12 9.72
CA GLN A 35 18.54 6.90 9.83
C GLN A 35 19.46 6.72 8.61
N SER A 36 19.43 5.54 7.99
CA SER A 36 20.25 5.21 6.82
C SER A 36 19.66 5.76 5.51
N CYS A 37 18.38 6.12 5.47
CA CYS A 37 17.71 6.64 4.28
C CYS A 37 18.06 8.12 4.03
N LYS A 38 19.04 8.38 3.15
CA LYS A 38 19.48 9.74 2.77
C LYS A 38 18.43 10.57 2.05
N GLU A 39 17.41 9.93 1.49
CA GLU A 39 16.34 10.59 0.74
C GLU A 39 15.29 11.21 1.67
N LEU A 40 15.23 10.80 2.94
CA LEU A 40 14.28 11.36 3.89
C LEU A 40 14.60 12.83 4.20
N PRO A 41 13.60 13.73 4.11
CA PRO A 41 13.82 15.13 4.44
C PRO A 41 14.17 15.33 5.92
N MET A 42 15.36 15.88 6.18
CA MET A 42 15.80 16.12 7.55
C MET A 42 15.01 17.26 8.23
N PRO A 43 14.84 17.21 9.57
CA PRO A 43 14.35 18.35 10.34
C PRO A 43 15.28 19.57 10.14
N GLY A 44 14.71 20.73 9.79
CA GLY A 44 15.50 21.95 9.52
C GLY A 44 15.96 22.71 10.78
N SER A 45 15.78 22.15 11.97
CA SER A 45 16.10 22.81 13.24
C SER A 45 16.60 21.81 14.26
N ASN A 46 17.68 22.16 14.98
CA ASN A 46 18.21 21.39 16.11
C ASN A 46 17.23 21.30 17.31
N ARG A 47 16.12 22.04 17.29
CA ARG A 47 15.02 21.93 18.28
C ARG A 47 13.89 21.01 17.83
N GLY A 48 13.98 20.47 16.61
CA GLY A 48 13.03 19.55 16.00
C GLY A 48 12.92 18.23 16.78
N CYS A 49 11.84 17.50 16.53
CA CYS A 49 11.77 16.09 16.95
C CYS A 49 12.74 15.28 16.09
N ASP A 50 13.36 14.26 16.68
CA ASP A 50 14.19 13.30 15.94
C ASP A 50 13.38 12.66 14.80
N LEU A 51 14.02 12.41 13.67
CA LEU A 51 13.35 11.87 12.47
C LEU A 51 12.75 10.49 12.73
N THR A 52 13.48 9.64 13.46
CA THR A 52 13.02 8.31 13.86
C THR A 52 11.77 8.43 14.71
N THR A 53 11.81 9.26 15.76
CA THR A 53 10.65 9.50 16.61
C THR A 53 9.47 10.05 15.81
N LEU A 54 9.69 10.98 14.87
CA LEU A 54 8.64 11.56 14.03
C LEU A 54 7.96 10.49 13.16
N ILE A 55 8.71 9.59 12.53
CA ILE A 55 8.13 8.56 11.66
C ILE A 55 7.46 7.46 12.50
N GLU A 56 8.11 6.96 13.55
CA GLU A 56 7.55 5.93 14.42
C GLU A 56 6.24 6.38 15.09
N THR A 57 6.22 7.59 15.65
CA THR A 57 5.01 8.15 16.28
C THR A 57 3.88 8.32 15.27
N PHE A 58 4.19 8.71 14.03
CA PHE A 58 3.19 8.81 12.97
C PHE A 58 2.60 7.43 12.61
N ILE A 59 3.45 6.41 12.43
CA ILE A 59 3.01 5.03 12.15
C ILE A 59 2.17 4.50 13.32
N CYS A 60 2.65 4.65 14.55
CA CYS A 60 1.91 4.22 15.73
C CYS A 60 0.55 4.94 15.84
N SER A 61 0.48 6.22 15.49
CA SER A 61 -0.80 6.95 15.43
C SER A 61 -1.79 6.34 14.44
N ILE A 62 -1.33 5.95 13.24
CA ILE A 62 -2.17 5.27 12.25
C ILE A 62 -2.68 3.93 12.79
N TRP A 63 -1.80 3.15 13.42
CA TRP A 63 -2.16 1.87 14.04
C TRP A 63 -3.15 2.03 15.20
N CYS A 64 -3.08 3.15 15.92
CA CYS A 64 -4.05 3.51 16.96
C CYS A 64 -5.37 4.06 16.38
N GLY A 65 -5.52 4.15 15.05
CA GLY A 65 -6.74 4.58 14.36
C GLY A 65 -6.75 6.02 13.86
N ALA A 66 -5.61 6.71 13.82
CA ALA A 66 -5.53 8.07 13.29
C ALA A 66 -5.73 8.08 11.77
N THR A 67 -6.75 8.82 11.31
CA THR A 67 -7.08 9.05 9.89
C THR A 67 -6.91 10.51 9.46
N ARG A 68 -6.60 11.40 10.41
CA ARG A 68 -6.38 12.85 10.21
C ARG A 68 -5.20 13.30 11.06
N PHE A 69 -4.50 14.36 10.64
CA PHE A 69 -3.40 14.92 11.43
C PHE A 69 -3.82 15.36 12.84
N SER A 70 -5.05 15.84 13.04
CA SER A 70 -5.53 16.20 14.38
C SER A 70 -5.64 14.99 15.32
N HIS A 71 -5.86 13.78 14.79
CA HIS A 71 -5.98 12.57 15.60
C HIS A 71 -4.63 12.13 16.19
N THR A 72 -3.50 12.61 15.64
CA THR A 72 -2.18 12.33 16.22
C THR A 72 -1.95 13.04 17.55
N GLU A 73 -2.79 14.02 17.92
CA GLU A 73 -2.71 14.64 19.24
C GLU A 73 -3.15 13.67 20.35
N THR A 74 -4.01 12.69 20.03
CA THR A 74 -4.41 11.65 20.98
C THR A 74 -3.21 10.80 21.40
N THR A 75 -2.48 10.23 20.44
CA THR A 75 -1.26 9.46 20.72
C THR A 75 -0.15 10.33 21.31
N ARG A 76 -0.04 11.59 20.90
CA ARG A 76 0.89 12.54 21.50
C ARG A 76 0.66 12.73 23.00
N SER A 77 -0.60 12.76 23.42
CA SER A 77 -1.00 12.93 24.83
C SER A 77 -0.85 11.65 25.67
N ASP A 78 -0.68 10.49 25.03
CA ASP A 78 -0.56 9.20 25.71
C ASP A 78 0.87 8.96 26.23
N ARG A 79 1.05 9.14 27.54
CA ARG A 79 2.34 8.93 28.21
C ARG A 79 2.74 7.46 28.30
N ALA A 80 1.77 6.55 28.41
CA ALA A 80 2.07 5.12 28.49
C ALA A 80 2.61 4.60 27.14
N LEU A 81 2.02 5.03 26.01
CA LEU A 81 2.59 4.78 24.68
C LEU A 81 3.98 5.38 24.54
N SER A 82 4.17 6.62 25.00
CA SER A 82 5.49 7.26 24.98
C SER A 82 6.55 6.44 25.73
N LYS A 83 6.18 5.84 26.87
CA LYS A 83 7.06 4.93 27.62
C LYS A 83 7.31 3.62 26.90
N ILE A 84 6.29 3.01 26.29
CA ILE A 84 6.42 1.76 25.53
C ILE A 84 7.45 1.92 24.40
N PHE A 85 7.39 3.02 23.66
CA PHE A 85 8.30 3.25 22.53
C PHE A 85 9.59 4.01 22.91
N GLY A 86 9.71 4.52 24.14
CA GLY A 86 10.89 5.27 24.59
C GLY A 86 10.97 6.70 24.04
N TRP A 87 9.85 7.29 23.62
CA TRP A 87 9.82 8.64 23.04
C TRP A 87 9.99 9.72 24.11
N LYS A 88 11.04 10.54 23.97
CA LYS A 88 11.28 11.68 24.88
C LYS A 88 10.37 12.88 24.57
N LYS A 89 10.01 13.08 23.31
CA LYS A 89 9.23 14.23 22.84
C LYS A 89 8.37 13.84 21.63
N ASN A 90 7.07 13.72 21.86
CA ASN A 90 6.12 13.41 20.80
C ASN A 90 5.86 14.64 19.89
N PRO A 91 5.88 14.49 18.56
CA PRO A 91 5.55 15.56 17.65
C PRO A 91 4.07 15.96 17.76
N GLY A 92 3.80 17.26 17.64
CA GLY A 92 2.44 17.76 17.38
C GLY A 92 2.09 17.68 15.89
N GLN A 93 0.80 17.82 15.58
CA GLN A 93 0.25 17.72 14.23
C GLN A 93 0.97 18.58 13.19
N ASP A 94 1.44 19.77 13.59
CA ASP A 94 2.12 20.70 12.68
C ASP A 94 3.55 20.28 12.35
N ALA A 95 4.17 19.41 13.16
CA ALA A 95 5.44 18.79 12.81
C ALA A 95 5.25 17.82 11.63
N TYR A 96 4.20 17.00 11.63
CA TYR A 96 3.88 16.09 10.52
C TYR A 96 3.53 16.86 9.25
N LYS A 97 2.68 17.90 9.33
CA LYS A 97 2.35 18.73 8.16
C LYS A 97 3.61 19.33 7.53
N ARG A 98 4.48 19.95 8.34
CA ARG A 98 5.75 20.52 7.86
C ARG A 98 6.71 19.47 7.32
N PHE A 99 6.67 18.25 7.85
CA PHE A 99 7.47 17.14 7.35
C PHE A 99 6.98 16.70 5.96
N PHE A 100 5.69 16.40 5.79
CA PHE A 100 5.13 15.94 4.52
C PHE A 100 5.15 17.01 3.41
N LEU A 101 5.11 18.30 3.75
CA LEU A 101 5.25 19.39 2.78
C LEU A 101 6.64 19.47 2.12
N LYS A 102 7.65 18.76 2.64
CA LYS A 102 9.00 18.71 2.04
C LYS A 102 9.12 17.70 0.90
N PHE A 103 8.12 16.85 0.72
CA PHE A 103 8.18 15.77 -0.26
C PHE A 103 7.79 16.30 -1.65
N SER A 104 8.59 15.90 -2.64
CA SER A 104 8.22 15.96 -4.05
C SER A 104 7.81 14.57 -4.55
N GLU A 105 7.22 14.48 -5.73
CA GLU A 105 6.95 13.19 -6.38
C GLU A 105 8.23 12.35 -6.53
N ALA A 106 9.32 12.97 -7.00
CA ALA A 106 10.61 12.29 -7.16
C ALA A 106 11.18 11.78 -5.83
N THR A 107 11.07 12.59 -4.76
CA THR A 107 11.50 12.18 -3.41
C THR A 107 10.64 11.04 -2.87
N ASN A 108 9.31 11.08 -3.07
CA ASN A 108 8.41 10.01 -2.66
C ASN A 108 8.76 8.67 -3.33
N ILE A 109 9.05 8.69 -4.62
CA ILE A 109 9.44 7.48 -5.37
C ILE A 109 10.74 6.90 -4.80
N ARG A 110 11.79 7.72 -4.64
CA ARG A 110 13.09 7.23 -4.13
C ARG A 110 13.00 6.67 -2.71
N ILE A 111 12.21 7.29 -1.84
CA ILE A 111 11.97 6.80 -0.48
C ILE A 111 11.18 5.49 -0.50
N SER A 112 10.10 5.43 -1.28
CA SER A 112 9.30 4.22 -1.44
C SER A 112 10.16 3.06 -1.93
N ASP A 113 11.02 3.30 -2.91
CA ASP A 113 11.89 2.28 -3.49
C ASP A 113 12.95 1.82 -2.49
N TYR A 114 13.52 2.74 -1.70
CA TYR A 114 14.47 2.40 -0.63
C TYR A 114 13.84 1.45 0.40
N PHE A 115 12.67 1.82 0.96
CA PHE A 115 12.02 1.01 1.99
C PHE A 115 11.47 -0.30 1.42
N PHE A 116 10.96 -0.30 0.18
CA PHE A 116 10.52 -1.53 -0.47
C PHE A 116 11.68 -2.49 -0.69
N LYS A 117 12.82 -2.01 -1.20
CA LYS A 117 14.03 -2.82 -1.40
C LYS A 117 14.55 -3.40 -0.09
N TRP A 118 14.61 -2.58 0.97
CA TRP A 118 14.93 -3.10 2.29
C TRP A 118 13.96 -4.20 2.71
N LEU A 119 12.65 -3.98 2.61
CA LEU A 119 11.64 -4.94 3.04
C LEU A 119 11.72 -6.25 2.24
N ILE A 120 11.78 -6.19 0.91
CA ILE A 120 11.78 -7.39 0.06
C ILE A 120 13.06 -8.22 0.22
N ASN A 121 14.20 -7.58 0.52
CA ASN A 121 15.47 -8.26 0.75
C ASN A 121 15.52 -9.04 2.07
N ASN A 122 14.60 -8.80 3.00
CA ASN A 122 14.46 -9.61 4.20
C ASN A 122 13.81 -10.98 3.91
N TYR A 123 13.19 -11.16 2.74
CA TYR A 123 12.56 -12.42 2.36
C TYR A 123 13.52 -13.29 1.54
N GLN A 124 13.63 -14.58 1.90
CA GLN A 124 14.44 -15.57 1.17
C GLN A 124 13.72 -16.17 -0.04
N PHE A 125 12.42 -15.95 -0.15
CA PHE A 125 11.63 -16.43 -1.27
C PHE A 125 11.86 -15.54 -2.49
N ASP A 126 12.02 -16.17 -3.66
CA ASP A 126 12.43 -15.51 -4.89
C ASP A 126 11.41 -15.67 -6.04
N ASN A 127 10.24 -16.27 -5.81
CA ASN A 127 9.30 -16.56 -6.90
C ASN A 127 7.86 -16.09 -6.61
N PHE A 128 7.57 -14.82 -6.89
CA PHE A 128 6.34 -14.18 -6.46
C PHE A 128 5.20 -14.22 -7.48
N THR A 129 3.99 -14.17 -6.93
CA THR A 129 2.75 -13.82 -7.64
C THR A 129 2.48 -12.33 -7.47
N LEU A 130 2.39 -11.61 -8.59
CA LEU A 130 2.12 -10.18 -8.64
C LEU A 130 0.65 -9.94 -8.99
N ASP A 131 -0.10 -9.35 -8.06
CA ASP A 131 -1.46 -8.89 -8.32
C ASP A 131 -1.43 -7.40 -8.65
N ILE A 132 -2.11 -7.00 -9.73
CA ILE A 132 -2.27 -5.57 -10.05
C ILE A 132 -3.76 -5.25 -10.09
N ASP A 133 -4.13 -4.25 -9.30
CA ASP A 133 -5.50 -3.75 -9.21
C ASP A 133 -5.51 -2.22 -9.21
N SER A 134 -6.67 -1.65 -9.52
CA SER A 134 -6.93 -0.22 -9.43
C SER A 134 -8.09 0.09 -8.51
N SER A 135 -8.04 1.25 -7.85
CA SER A 135 -9.10 1.69 -6.96
C SER A 135 -9.53 3.12 -7.27
N VAL A 136 -10.63 3.56 -6.67
CA VAL A 136 -11.15 4.93 -6.82
C VAL A 136 -11.20 5.60 -5.45
N LEU A 137 -10.37 6.62 -5.28
CA LEU A 137 -10.35 7.44 -4.07
C LEU A 137 -11.13 8.73 -4.31
N THR A 138 -12.38 8.75 -3.87
CA THR A 138 -13.22 9.96 -3.92
C THR A 138 -12.59 11.06 -3.07
N ARG A 139 -12.48 12.27 -3.63
CA ARG A 139 -11.93 13.43 -2.93
C ARG A 139 -13.01 14.47 -2.66
N TYR A 140 -12.89 15.10 -1.49
CA TYR A 140 -13.75 16.18 -1.05
C TYR A 140 -12.88 17.42 -0.86
N GLY A 141 -13.14 18.47 -1.64
CA GLY A 141 -12.31 19.68 -1.71
C GLY A 141 -11.46 19.75 -2.97
N GLN A 142 -10.41 20.55 -2.89
CA GLN A 142 -9.45 20.81 -3.97
C GLN A 142 -8.10 20.20 -3.59
N GLN A 143 -7.90 18.94 -3.96
CA GLN A 143 -6.61 18.27 -3.83
C GLN A 143 -5.93 18.23 -5.19
N ASP A 144 -4.62 18.47 -5.20
CA ASP A 144 -3.80 18.37 -6.41
C ASP A 144 -3.95 16.98 -7.04
N GLY A 145 -4.06 16.94 -8.37
CA GLY A 145 -4.26 15.71 -9.12
C GLY A 145 -5.66 15.10 -9.05
N ALA A 146 -6.57 15.60 -8.19
CA ALA A 146 -7.93 15.09 -8.12
C ALA A 146 -8.77 15.62 -9.29
N LYS A 147 -9.20 14.73 -10.18
CA LYS A 147 -10.00 15.07 -11.37
C LYS A 147 -11.24 14.20 -11.47
N LYS A 148 -12.24 14.68 -12.20
CA LYS A 148 -13.48 13.96 -12.45
C LYS A 148 -13.23 12.86 -13.49
N GLY A 149 -13.50 11.62 -13.11
CA GLY A 149 -13.53 10.50 -14.04
C GLY A 149 -14.46 9.39 -13.57
N TYR A 150 -14.14 8.14 -13.88
CA TYR A 150 -15.00 7.02 -13.52
C TYR A 150 -15.04 6.82 -12.00
N ASN A 151 -16.23 6.97 -11.42
CA ASN A 151 -16.49 6.73 -10.01
C ASN A 151 -17.92 6.17 -9.86
N PRO A 152 -18.08 4.84 -9.71
CA PRO A 152 -19.39 4.21 -9.69
C PRO A 152 -20.20 4.61 -8.44
N GLN A 153 -19.52 4.82 -7.30
CA GLN A 153 -20.16 5.16 -6.04
C GLN A 153 -20.57 6.63 -5.96
N LYS A 154 -19.77 7.55 -6.53
CA LYS A 154 -19.96 9.00 -6.45
C LYS A 154 -19.73 9.66 -7.81
N LYS A 155 -20.66 9.42 -8.74
CA LYS A 155 -20.62 9.97 -10.10
C LYS A 155 -20.42 11.48 -10.10
N GLY A 156 -19.50 11.96 -10.94
CA GLY A 156 -19.25 13.39 -11.14
C GLY A 156 -18.38 14.07 -10.10
N ARG A 157 -17.91 13.35 -9.08
CA ARG A 157 -16.96 13.90 -8.09
C ARG A 157 -15.51 13.76 -8.57
N ASN A 158 -14.65 14.66 -8.10
CA ASN A 158 -13.22 14.51 -8.27
C ASN A 158 -12.72 13.30 -7.49
N SER A 159 -11.80 12.57 -8.10
CA SER A 159 -11.20 11.38 -7.52
C SER A 159 -9.75 11.25 -7.93
N HIS A 160 -9.03 10.40 -7.21
CA HIS A 160 -7.82 9.76 -7.72
C HIS A 160 -8.14 8.33 -8.12
N HIS A 161 -7.37 7.79 -9.06
CA HIS A 161 -7.52 6.43 -9.57
C HIS A 161 -6.21 5.64 -9.37
N PRO A 162 -5.83 5.33 -8.11
CA PRO A 162 -4.59 4.62 -7.83
C PRO A 162 -4.46 3.31 -8.59
N LEU A 163 -3.23 3.00 -8.98
CA LEU A 163 -2.81 1.69 -9.49
C LEU A 163 -1.86 1.08 -8.45
N ILE A 164 -2.12 -0.16 -8.06
CA ILE A 164 -1.43 -0.81 -6.94
C ILE A 164 -0.98 -2.20 -7.37
N ALA A 165 0.27 -2.51 -7.08
CA ALA A 165 0.84 -3.84 -7.26
C ALA A 165 1.06 -4.47 -5.89
N PHE A 166 0.57 -5.70 -5.71
CA PHE A 166 0.71 -6.46 -4.48
C PHE A 166 1.51 -7.73 -4.76
N ILE A 167 2.36 -8.09 -3.80
CA ILE A 167 2.97 -9.40 -3.76
C ILE A 167 2.04 -10.30 -2.94
N ASN A 168 1.29 -11.16 -3.61
CA ASN A 168 0.25 -11.95 -2.97
C ASN A 168 0.80 -12.87 -1.87
N ASP A 169 1.97 -13.46 -2.10
CA ASP A 169 2.56 -14.49 -1.22
C ASP A 169 2.88 -13.97 0.19
N ILE A 170 3.27 -12.70 0.30
CA ILE A 170 3.67 -12.05 1.56
C ILE A 170 2.79 -10.85 1.91
N ARG A 171 1.76 -10.57 1.11
CA ARG A 171 0.75 -9.51 1.32
C ARG A 171 1.35 -8.11 1.50
N ILE A 172 2.38 -7.77 0.73
CA ILE A 172 2.98 -6.42 0.73
C ILE A 172 2.67 -5.68 -0.58
N ILE A 173 2.70 -4.35 -0.51
CA ILE A 173 2.58 -3.50 -1.71
C ILE A 173 3.95 -3.36 -2.34
N ALA A 174 4.08 -3.78 -3.61
CA ALA A 174 5.30 -3.63 -4.40
C ALA A 174 5.44 -2.24 -5.03
N ASN A 175 4.32 -1.68 -5.49
CA ASN A 175 4.31 -0.38 -6.13
C ASN A 175 2.95 0.29 -6.03
N PHE A 176 2.94 1.63 -6.02
CA PHE A 176 1.74 2.43 -5.89
C PHE A 176 1.87 3.73 -6.67
N TRP A 177 1.00 3.93 -7.66
CA TRP A 177 0.93 5.19 -8.42
C TRP A 177 -0.41 5.87 -8.17
N LEU A 178 -0.38 7.08 -7.59
CA LEU A 178 -1.56 7.89 -7.34
C LEU A 178 -1.94 8.67 -8.61
N ARG A 179 -2.76 8.08 -9.48
CA ARG A 179 -3.17 8.72 -10.74
C ARG A 179 -4.35 9.65 -10.55
N SER A 180 -4.49 10.59 -11.48
CA SER A 180 -5.69 11.44 -11.58
C SER A 180 -6.93 10.62 -11.92
N GLY A 181 -8.10 11.06 -11.45
CA GLY A 181 -9.37 10.34 -11.62
C GLY A 181 -9.84 10.17 -13.06
N ASP A 182 -9.36 11.01 -13.98
CA ASP A 182 -9.65 11.00 -15.42
C ASP A 182 -8.75 10.05 -16.23
N THR A 183 -7.86 9.30 -15.57
CA THR A 183 -6.96 8.34 -16.24
C THR A 183 -7.65 6.99 -16.46
N SER A 184 -7.54 6.40 -17.65
CA SER A 184 -8.02 5.04 -17.92
C SER A 184 -7.07 3.99 -17.33
N ALA A 185 -7.59 2.81 -16.97
CA ALA A 185 -6.79 1.73 -16.35
C ALA A 185 -5.60 1.29 -17.24
N SER A 186 -5.79 1.26 -18.56
CA SER A 186 -4.76 0.87 -19.53
C SER A 186 -3.69 1.93 -19.79
N ASN A 187 -4.02 3.22 -19.59
CA ASN A 187 -3.01 4.27 -19.67
C ASN A 187 -2.03 4.10 -18.51
N ASN A 188 -0.74 3.95 -18.87
CA ASN A 188 0.39 3.75 -17.98
C ASN A 188 0.53 2.36 -17.35
N PHE A 189 -0.31 1.36 -17.69
CA PHE A 189 -0.17 0.00 -17.16
C PHE A 189 1.21 -0.61 -17.46
N PHE A 190 1.66 -0.53 -18.71
CA PHE A 190 2.97 -1.08 -19.10
C PHE A 190 4.13 -0.41 -18.36
N ALA A 191 4.13 0.92 -18.29
CA ALA A 191 5.14 1.67 -17.55
C ALA A 191 5.11 1.36 -16.05
N PHE A 192 3.92 1.18 -15.47
CA PHE A 192 3.76 0.77 -14.08
C PHE A 192 4.27 -0.65 -13.83
N LEU A 193 3.94 -1.59 -14.73
CA LEU A 193 4.39 -2.98 -14.64
C LEU A 193 5.91 -3.06 -14.73
N GLU A 194 6.53 -2.46 -15.75
CA GLU A 194 8.00 -2.46 -15.88
C GLU A 194 8.67 -1.80 -14.68
N ASN A 195 8.16 -0.65 -14.21
CA ASN A 195 8.69 -0.01 -12.99
C ASN A 195 8.53 -0.89 -11.74
N THR A 196 7.46 -1.69 -11.66
CA THR A 196 7.25 -2.64 -10.55
C THR A 196 8.23 -3.80 -10.62
N LEU A 197 8.45 -4.35 -11.82
CA LEU A 197 9.39 -5.44 -12.06
C LEU A 197 10.85 -5.00 -11.80
N GLU A 198 11.22 -3.79 -12.21
CA GLU A 198 12.54 -3.21 -11.91
C GLU A 198 12.81 -3.12 -10.40
N LYS A 199 11.79 -2.77 -9.59
CA LYS A 199 11.91 -2.70 -8.13
C LYS A 199 12.10 -4.06 -7.46
N LEU A 200 11.62 -5.13 -8.10
CA LEU A 200 11.77 -6.50 -7.60
C LEU A 200 13.18 -7.07 -7.83
N GLU A 201 14.03 -6.39 -8.61
CA GLU A 201 15.44 -6.74 -8.85
C GLU A 201 15.65 -8.23 -9.21
N ARG A 202 16.23 -9.02 -8.30
CA ARG A 202 16.54 -10.45 -8.52
C ARG A 202 15.36 -11.37 -8.22
N LYS A 203 14.28 -10.84 -7.64
CA LYS A 203 13.08 -11.60 -7.31
C LYS A 203 12.33 -11.90 -8.60
N LYS A 204 12.16 -13.19 -8.90
CA LYS A 204 11.39 -13.66 -10.05
C LYS A 204 9.91 -13.44 -9.78
N VAL A 205 9.20 -12.95 -10.80
CA VAL A 205 7.74 -13.02 -10.87
C VAL A 205 7.41 -14.22 -11.76
N SER A 206 6.68 -15.20 -11.23
CA SER A 206 6.19 -16.34 -12.05
C SER A 206 4.82 -16.08 -12.62
N LEU A 207 3.96 -15.43 -11.83
CA LEU A 207 2.55 -15.24 -12.17
C LEU A 207 2.14 -13.79 -11.99
N ILE A 208 1.49 -13.23 -13.02
CA ILE A 208 0.83 -11.92 -12.95
C ILE A 208 -0.68 -12.13 -12.97
N ARG A 209 -1.39 -11.66 -11.95
CA ARG A 209 -2.85 -11.73 -11.88
C ARG A 209 -3.47 -10.35 -12.00
N LEU A 210 -4.44 -10.23 -12.91
CA LEU A 210 -5.12 -8.97 -13.20
C LEU A 210 -6.64 -9.14 -13.12
N ASP A 211 -7.31 -8.07 -12.71
CA ASP A 211 -8.76 -7.99 -12.71
C ASP A 211 -9.34 -7.75 -14.13
N SER A 212 -10.67 -7.75 -14.22
CA SER A 212 -11.37 -7.54 -15.48
C SER A 212 -11.24 -6.14 -16.08
N GLY A 213 -10.81 -5.16 -15.30
CA GLY A 213 -10.44 -3.83 -15.77
C GLY A 213 -9.19 -3.82 -16.67
N PHE A 214 -8.35 -4.85 -16.59
CA PHE A 214 -7.15 -5.03 -17.40
C PHE A 214 -7.30 -6.05 -18.53
N CYS A 215 -8.50 -6.60 -18.74
CA CYS A 215 -8.77 -7.56 -19.81
C CYS A 215 -8.75 -6.89 -21.19
N SER A 216 -7.56 -6.71 -21.75
CA SER A 216 -7.28 -6.04 -23.03
C SER A 216 -6.32 -6.87 -23.87
N GLY A 217 -6.59 -7.00 -25.18
CA GLY A 217 -5.71 -7.71 -26.11
C GLY A 217 -4.28 -7.20 -26.07
N LYS A 218 -4.07 -5.87 -26.03
CA LYS A 218 -2.73 -5.27 -25.91
C LYS A 218 -1.96 -5.70 -24.65
N ILE A 219 -2.67 -5.96 -23.55
CA ILE A 219 -2.06 -6.43 -22.30
C ILE A 219 -1.70 -7.91 -22.44
N MET A 220 -2.58 -8.72 -23.03
CA MET A 220 -2.33 -10.14 -23.31
C MET A 220 -1.13 -10.30 -24.26
N ASP A 221 -1.13 -9.62 -25.41
CA ASP A 221 -0.04 -9.63 -26.39
C ASP A 221 1.31 -9.27 -25.74
N TYR A 222 1.31 -8.31 -24.82
CA TYR A 222 2.50 -7.88 -24.09
C TYR A 222 2.99 -8.93 -23.08
N LEU A 223 2.09 -9.60 -22.38
CA LEU A 223 2.44 -10.63 -21.40
C LEU A 223 2.91 -11.91 -22.09
N GLU A 224 2.34 -12.26 -23.24
CA GLU A 224 2.67 -13.46 -24.01
C GLU A 224 4.09 -13.44 -24.62
N VAL A 225 4.65 -12.25 -24.87
CA VAL A 225 6.04 -12.10 -25.33
C VAL A 225 7.05 -12.10 -24.18
N LYS A 226 6.60 -12.18 -22.92
CA LYS A 226 7.43 -12.15 -21.72
C LYS A 226 7.41 -13.53 -21.03
N PRO A 227 8.41 -13.86 -20.18
CA PRO A 227 8.51 -15.17 -19.54
C PRO A 227 7.60 -15.32 -18.31
N TYR A 228 6.43 -14.67 -18.30
CA TYR A 228 5.51 -14.64 -17.16
C TYR A 228 4.25 -15.43 -17.47
N ASP A 229 3.83 -16.31 -16.56
CA ASP A 229 2.47 -16.82 -16.59
C ASP A 229 1.52 -15.69 -16.20
N TYR A 230 0.29 -15.72 -16.71
CA TYR A 230 -0.70 -14.71 -16.36
C TYR A 230 -2.11 -15.28 -16.21
N ILE A 231 -2.90 -14.64 -15.35
CA ILE A 231 -4.34 -14.89 -15.21
C ILE A 231 -5.04 -13.52 -15.27
N ILE A 232 -5.98 -13.37 -16.20
CA ILE A 232 -6.80 -12.16 -16.30
C ILE A 232 -8.27 -12.58 -16.18
N ALA A 233 -8.97 -12.00 -15.21
CA ALA A 233 -10.41 -12.16 -15.16
C ALA A 233 -11.05 -11.50 -16.40
N ALA A 234 -11.96 -12.19 -17.09
CA ALA A 234 -12.67 -11.63 -18.23
C ALA A 234 -14.14 -11.39 -17.87
N LYS A 235 -14.71 -10.26 -18.32
CA LYS A 235 -16.17 -10.06 -18.23
C LYS A 235 -16.87 -11.02 -19.19
N PHE A 236 -18.04 -11.53 -18.79
CA PHE A 236 -18.87 -12.42 -19.60
C PHE A 236 -19.54 -11.67 -20.77
N TYR A 237 -18.74 -11.19 -21.72
CA TYR A 237 -19.23 -10.62 -22.97
C TYR A 237 -19.78 -11.73 -23.87
N ASN A 238 -20.71 -11.37 -24.77
CA ASN A 238 -21.35 -12.33 -25.68
C ASN A 238 -20.34 -13.18 -26.47
N PRO A 239 -19.22 -12.65 -27.00
CA PRO A 239 -18.22 -13.48 -27.67
C PRO A 239 -17.63 -14.55 -26.76
N ILE A 240 -17.31 -14.22 -25.50
CA ILE A 240 -16.77 -15.18 -24.53
C ILE A 240 -17.82 -16.24 -24.19
N LYS A 241 -19.08 -15.84 -23.99
CA LYS A 241 -20.18 -16.79 -23.77
C LYS A 241 -20.35 -17.78 -24.92
N HIS A 242 -20.30 -17.31 -26.16
CA HIS A 242 -20.36 -18.17 -27.33
C HIS A 242 -19.14 -19.10 -27.41
N LEU A 243 -17.95 -18.60 -27.08
CA LEU A 243 -16.74 -19.42 -27.05
C LEU A 243 -16.83 -20.53 -26.00
N ILE A 244 -17.38 -20.24 -24.81
CA ILE A 244 -17.60 -21.17 -23.69
C ILE A 244 -18.67 -22.20 -24.05
N ALA A 245 -19.77 -21.79 -24.67
CA ALA A 245 -20.88 -22.68 -25.04
C ALA A 245 -20.46 -23.78 -26.04
N GLY A 246 -19.40 -23.55 -26.83
CA GLY A 246 -18.82 -24.55 -27.72
C GLY A 246 -17.77 -25.46 -27.09
N ILE A 247 -17.54 -25.38 -25.77
CA ILE A 247 -16.56 -26.22 -25.06
C ILE A 247 -17.30 -27.40 -24.43
N GLU A 248 -16.97 -28.60 -24.90
CA GLU A 248 -17.62 -29.84 -24.44
C GLU A 248 -16.94 -30.46 -23.22
N VAL A 249 -15.63 -30.24 -23.07
CA VAL A 249 -14.82 -30.86 -22.02
C VAL A 249 -14.39 -29.81 -21.00
N TRP A 250 -14.95 -29.95 -19.80
CA TRP A 250 -14.58 -29.19 -18.61
C TRP A 250 -14.01 -30.15 -17.58
N LEU A 251 -12.91 -29.75 -16.94
CA LEU A 251 -12.30 -30.50 -15.86
C LEU A 251 -12.62 -29.78 -14.55
N PRO A 252 -13.41 -30.38 -13.65
CA PRO A 252 -13.66 -29.81 -12.34
C PRO A 252 -12.39 -29.88 -11.51
N ILE A 253 -12.00 -28.77 -10.90
CA ILE A 253 -10.82 -28.68 -10.02
C ILE A 253 -11.18 -28.41 -8.57
N ASP A 254 -12.32 -27.76 -8.31
CA ASP A 254 -12.84 -27.49 -6.97
C ASP A 254 -14.35 -27.17 -7.06
N ASP A 255 -15.01 -27.01 -5.92
CA ASP A 255 -16.42 -26.64 -5.83
C ASP A 255 -16.68 -25.30 -6.55
N GLY A 256 -17.40 -25.38 -7.67
CA GLY A 256 -17.72 -24.21 -8.50
C GLY A 256 -16.58 -23.71 -9.38
N ILE A 257 -15.48 -24.46 -9.52
CA ILE A 257 -14.35 -24.10 -10.37
C ILE A 257 -14.06 -25.21 -11.38
N GLU A 258 -14.15 -24.87 -12.66
CA GLU A 258 -13.88 -25.76 -13.79
C GLU A 258 -12.88 -25.10 -14.73
N ILE A 259 -12.01 -25.92 -15.33
CA ILE A 259 -11.03 -25.45 -16.31
C ILE A 259 -11.23 -26.17 -17.64
N CYS A 260 -10.93 -25.46 -18.71
CA CYS A 260 -10.89 -25.99 -20.07
C CYS A 260 -9.71 -25.40 -20.82
N LYS A 261 -9.18 -26.13 -21.80
CA LYS A 261 -8.18 -25.60 -22.72
C LYS A 261 -8.83 -25.39 -24.08
N LYS A 262 -8.76 -24.17 -24.60
CA LYS A 262 -9.10 -23.89 -26.00
C LYS A 262 -7.80 -23.71 -26.78
N ASN A 263 -7.53 -24.62 -27.70
CA ASN A 263 -6.46 -24.42 -28.67
C ASN A 263 -6.97 -23.41 -29.69
N VAL A 264 -6.27 -22.28 -29.81
CA VAL A 264 -6.51 -21.24 -30.82
C VAL A 264 -5.67 -21.54 -32.05
#